data_AF-A0A1F8TB38-F1
#
_entry.id   AF-A0A1F8TB38-F1
#
_cell.length_a   1.000
_cell.length_b   1.000
_cell.length_c   1.000
_cell.angle_alpha   90.00
_cell.angle_beta   90.00
_cell.angle_gamma   90.00
#
_symmetry.space_group_name_H-M   'P 1'
#
loop_
_entity.id
_entity.type
_entity.pdbx_description
1 polymer ?
#
loop_
_entity_poly.entity_id
_entity_poly.type
_entity_poly.pdbx_seq_one_letter_code
_entity_poly.pdbx_strand_id
1 'polypeptide(L)'
;MTNIMIYWVSETINSSMRRYFESRHIPSPRPLKLGERIETPTGIAMFPGEVDLVVPREWAERCYNVMRWTDMPSGGHFPALEEPSLLVEDIRAFFREIR
;
A
#
# COMPACT_ATOMS: atom_id res chain seq x y z
N MET A 1 -17.46 -4.59 14.68
CA MET A 1 -17.57 -6.01 15.11
C MET A 1 -17.44 -7.00 13.95
N THR A 2 -17.97 -6.71 12.76
CA THR A 2 -17.92 -7.60 11.58
C THR A 2 -16.53 -8.18 11.28
N ASN A 3 -15.50 -7.34 11.13
CA ASN A 3 -14.15 -7.82 10.80
C ASN A 3 -13.63 -8.78 11.87
N ILE A 4 -13.75 -8.45 13.16
CA ILE A 4 -13.31 -9.31 14.27
C ILE A 4 -14.02 -10.67 14.23
N MET A 5 -15.33 -10.68 13.96
CA MET A 5 -16.10 -11.92 13.87
C MET A 5 -15.69 -12.78 12.68
N ILE A 6 -15.32 -12.18 11.54
CA ILE A 6 -14.77 -12.92 10.41
C ILE A 6 -13.50 -13.66 10.84
N TYR A 7 -12.57 -12.97 11.51
CA TYR A 7 -11.34 -13.58 12.02
C TYR A 7 -11.61 -14.70 13.05
N TRP A 8 -12.60 -14.51 13.93
CA TRP A 8 -12.97 -15.48 14.96
C TRP A 8 -13.61 -16.74 14.37
N VAL A 9 -14.69 -16.59 13.61
CA VAL A 9 -15.48 -17.72 13.09
C VAL A 9 -14.71 -18.52 12.04
N SER A 10 -13.82 -17.88 11.29
CA SER A 10 -12.94 -18.57 10.35
C SER A 10 -11.64 -19.11 10.97
N GLU A 11 -11.40 -18.85 12.26
CA GLU A 11 -10.18 -19.24 12.98
C GLU A 11 -8.87 -18.72 12.33
N THR A 12 -8.93 -17.55 11.68
CA THR A 12 -7.82 -17.02 10.86
C THR A 12 -6.87 -16.05 11.58
N ILE A 13 -7.09 -15.79 12.88
CA ILE A 13 -6.19 -14.90 13.65
C ILE A 13 -4.74 -15.41 13.58
N ASN A 14 -4.50 -16.68 13.87
CA ASN A 14 -3.13 -17.21 13.90
C ASN A 14 -2.50 -17.31 12.50
N SER A 15 -3.24 -17.78 11.50
CA SER A 15 -2.72 -17.97 10.14
C SER A 15 -2.39 -16.62 9.47
N SER A 16 -3.21 -15.59 9.68
CA SER A 16 -2.94 -14.24 9.16
C SER A 16 -1.69 -13.59 9.77
N MET A 17 -1.33 -13.96 11.01
CA MET A 17 -0.15 -13.42 11.70
C MET A 17 1.17 -14.07 11.26
N ARG A 18 1.14 -15.20 10.53
CA ARG A 18 2.34 -15.93 10.09
C ARG A 18 3.32 -15.06 9.29
N ARG A 19 2.81 -14.12 8.49
CA ARG A 19 3.65 -13.17 7.73
C ARG A 19 4.52 -12.29 8.64
N TYR A 20 4.05 -11.94 9.85
CA TYR A 20 4.86 -11.18 10.81
C TYR A 20 6.02 -12.00 11.36
N PHE A 21 5.80 -13.29 11.59
CA PHE A 21 6.87 -14.21 11.97
C PHE A 21 7.87 -14.34 10.81
N GLU A 22 7.41 -14.63 9.60
CA GLU A 22 8.28 -14.80 8.43
C GLU A 22 9.09 -13.53 8.13
N SER A 23 8.45 -12.36 8.09
CA SER A 23 9.16 -11.09 7.83
C SER A 23 10.24 -10.78 8.86
N ARG A 24 10.09 -11.21 10.12
CA ARG A 24 11.12 -11.09 11.15
C ARG A 24 12.25 -12.12 11.05
N HIS A 25 12.01 -13.25 10.39
CA HIS A 25 12.95 -14.37 10.31
C HIS A 25 13.58 -14.55 8.91
N ILE A 26 13.17 -13.75 7.92
CA ILE A 26 13.84 -13.68 6.61
C ILE A 26 15.16 -12.91 6.81
N PRO A 27 16.34 -13.56 6.63
CA PRO A 27 17.64 -12.94 6.94
C PRO A 27 18.02 -11.78 6.02
N SER A 28 17.32 -11.62 4.89
CA SER A 28 17.52 -10.54 3.94
C SER A 28 16.24 -10.40 3.09
N PRO A 29 15.34 -9.44 3.36
CA PRO A 29 14.38 -9.05 2.34
C PRO A 29 15.21 -8.62 1.14
N ARG A 30 15.01 -9.20 -0.06
CA ARG A 30 15.75 -8.82 -1.28
C ARG A 30 15.48 -7.33 -1.54
N PRO A 31 16.35 -6.41 -1.09
CA PRO A 31 16.10 -5.00 -1.28
C PRO A 31 16.45 -4.68 -2.73
N LEU A 32 15.87 -3.61 -3.27
CA LEU A 32 16.39 -3.06 -4.51
C LEU A 32 17.87 -2.75 -4.30
N LYS A 33 18.71 -3.19 -5.24
CA LYS A 33 20.11 -2.78 -5.25
C LYS A 33 20.19 -1.27 -5.46
N LEU A 34 21.31 -0.66 -5.09
CA LEU A 34 21.53 0.75 -5.33
C LEU A 34 21.39 1.05 -6.84
N GLY A 35 20.46 1.94 -7.19
CA GLY A 35 20.15 2.29 -8.58
C GLY A 35 19.21 1.33 -9.31
N GLU A 36 18.75 0.26 -8.66
CA GLU A 36 17.71 -0.63 -9.21
C GLU A 36 16.33 -0.01 -8.97
N ARG A 37 15.48 -0.07 -10.00
CA ARG A 37 14.13 0.50 -9.98
C ARG A 37 13.11 -0.50 -10.53
N ILE A 38 11.89 -0.44 -10.00
CA ILE A 38 10.74 -1.18 -10.53
C ILE A 38 10.16 -0.38 -11.69
N GLU A 39 10.34 -0.88 -12.92
CA GLU A 39 9.91 -0.17 -14.14
C GLU A 39 8.42 -0.29 -14.47
N THR A 40 7.71 -1.21 -13.82
CA THR A 40 6.26 -1.33 -13.96
C THR A 40 5.58 -0.01 -13.58
N PRO A 41 4.67 0.54 -14.42
CA PRO A 41 3.92 1.74 -14.10
C PRO A 41 3.29 1.66 -12.72
N THR A 42 3.56 2.65 -11.88
CA THR A 42 3.14 2.68 -10.48
C THR A 42 2.34 3.95 -10.20
N GLY A 43 1.17 3.80 -9.60
CA GLY A 43 0.36 4.90 -9.05
C GLY A 43 0.44 4.91 -7.53
N ILE A 44 0.58 6.09 -6.92
CA ILE A 44 0.67 6.25 -5.47
C ILE A 44 -0.39 7.26 -5.02
N ALA A 45 -1.29 6.81 -4.14
CA ALA A 45 -2.25 7.64 -3.42
C ALA A 45 -1.80 7.80 -1.97
N MET A 46 -1.42 9.01 -1.58
CA MET A 46 -0.89 9.33 -0.25
C MET A 46 -2.00 9.83 0.67
N PHE A 47 -2.46 8.99 1.60
CA PHE A 47 -3.49 9.32 2.58
C PHE A 47 -2.88 9.90 3.87
N PRO A 48 -3.38 11.03 4.40
CA PRO A 48 -2.73 11.77 5.49
C PRO A 48 -2.73 11.04 6.85
N GLY A 49 -3.66 10.11 7.06
CA GLY A 49 -3.77 9.32 8.29
C GLY A 49 -2.93 8.03 8.29
N GLU A 50 -2.10 7.80 7.28
CA GLU A 50 -1.16 6.67 7.25
C GLU A 50 -0.01 6.92 8.23
N VAL A 51 0.02 6.20 9.35
CA VAL A 51 0.83 6.57 10.52
C VAL A 51 2.31 6.15 10.39
N ASP A 52 2.61 5.14 9.57
CA ASP A 52 3.93 4.49 9.54
C ASP A 52 4.65 4.57 8.18
N LEU A 53 3.98 5.10 7.13
CA LEU A 53 4.46 4.99 5.75
C LEU A 53 4.34 6.30 4.93
N VAL A 54 4.36 7.46 5.58
CA VAL A 54 4.50 8.73 4.83
C VAL A 54 5.92 8.82 4.26
N VAL A 55 6.08 8.27 3.06
CA VAL A 55 7.34 8.27 2.33
C VAL A 55 7.40 9.56 1.48
N PRO A 56 8.50 10.34 1.55
CA PRO A 56 8.70 11.44 0.64
C PRO A 56 8.61 10.99 -0.82
N ARG A 57 7.94 11.76 -1.67
CA ARG A 57 7.76 11.44 -3.10
C ARG A 57 9.07 11.07 -3.80
N GLU A 58 10.13 11.82 -3.50
CA GLU A 58 11.48 11.58 -4.04
C GLU A 58 12.01 10.17 -3.76
N TRP A 59 11.67 9.58 -2.61
CA TRP A 59 12.11 8.22 -2.27
C TRP A 59 11.36 7.18 -3.08
N ALA A 60 10.07 7.39 -3.31
CA ALA A 60 9.27 6.52 -4.16
C ALA A 60 9.74 6.58 -5.62
N GLU A 61 10.03 7.77 -6.15
CA GLU A 61 10.51 7.96 -7.53
C GLU A 61 11.90 7.36 -7.79
N ARG A 62 12.73 7.21 -6.75
CA ARG A 62 14.01 6.46 -6.84
C ARG A 62 13.82 4.95 -6.96
N CYS A 63 12.71 4.42 -6.44
CA CYS A 63 12.45 2.98 -6.36
C CYS A 63 11.44 2.47 -7.41
N TYR A 64 10.57 3.34 -7.92
CA TYR A 64 9.47 2.98 -8.81
C TYR A 64 9.34 3.92 -10.01
N ASN A 65 8.80 3.40 -11.11
CA ASN A 65 8.29 4.19 -12.23
C ASN A 65 6.94 4.82 -11.87
N VAL A 66 6.98 5.89 -11.06
CA VAL A 66 5.79 6.61 -10.61
C VAL A 66 5.18 7.39 -11.77
N MET A 67 4.05 6.92 -12.28
CA MET A 67 3.29 7.59 -13.34
C MET A 67 2.24 8.55 -12.78
N ARG A 68 1.73 8.26 -11.58
CA ARG A 68 0.72 9.06 -10.90
C ARG A 68 1.04 9.19 -9.42
N TRP A 69 0.98 10.42 -8.91
CA TRP A 69 1.10 10.73 -7.49
C TRP A 69 -0.07 11.62 -7.08
N THR A 70 -0.81 11.20 -6.06
CA THR A 70 -1.99 11.92 -5.58
C THR A 70 -1.89 12.10 -4.07
N ASP A 71 -1.79 13.35 -3.62
CA ASP A 71 -1.94 13.69 -2.21
C ASP A 71 -3.44 13.76 -1.88
N MET A 72 -3.92 12.84 -1.04
CA MET A 72 -5.34 12.72 -0.71
C MET A 72 -5.73 13.73 0.38
N PRO A 73 -6.94 14.32 0.30
CA PRO A 73 -7.37 15.34 1.25
C PRO A 73 -7.72 14.80 2.65
N SER A 74 -8.09 13.52 2.76
CA SER A 74 -8.54 12.87 3.99
C SER A 74 -8.37 11.34 3.90
N GLY A 75 -8.60 10.64 5.00
CA GLY A 75 -8.44 9.19 5.14
C GLY A 75 -7.07 8.77 5.68
N GLY A 76 -6.95 7.50 6.08
CA GLY A 76 -5.74 6.93 6.67
C GLY A 76 -5.46 5.50 6.20
N HIS A 77 -5.12 4.64 7.16
CA HIS A 77 -4.58 3.30 6.89
C HIS A 77 -5.53 2.36 6.14
N PHE A 78 -6.85 2.57 6.25
CA PHE A 78 -7.85 1.74 5.56
C PHE A 78 -8.61 2.57 4.51
N PRO A 79 -7.96 3.05 3.44
CA PRO A 79 -8.56 3.99 2.49
C PRO A 79 -9.80 3.41 1.80
N ALA A 80 -9.86 2.10 1.58
CA ALA A 80 -11.02 1.44 1.00
C ALA A 80 -12.25 1.43 1.93
N LEU A 81 -12.05 1.54 3.26
CA LEU A 81 -13.12 1.61 4.25
C LEU A 81 -13.46 3.06 4.63
N GLU A 82 -12.45 3.93 4.66
CA GLU A 82 -12.56 5.32 5.10
C GLU A 82 -13.00 6.24 3.96
N GLU A 83 -12.38 6.11 2.79
CA GLU A 83 -12.55 7.02 1.64
C GLU A 83 -12.70 6.25 0.30
N PRO A 84 -13.70 5.35 0.17
CA PRO A 84 -13.83 4.45 -0.97
C PRO A 84 -13.95 5.18 -2.31
N SER A 85 -14.63 6.34 -2.32
CA SER A 85 -14.81 7.16 -3.53
C SER A 85 -13.49 7.81 -3.97
N LEU A 86 -12.69 8.33 -3.04
CA LEU A 86 -11.38 8.90 -3.38
C LEU A 86 -10.45 7.83 -3.92
N LEU A 87 -10.40 6.66 -3.27
CA LEU A 87 -9.58 5.54 -3.70
C LEU A 87 -9.97 5.03 -5.10
N VAL A 88 -11.26 4.80 -5.36
CA VAL A 88 -11.69 4.24 -6.65
C VAL A 88 -11.49 5.21 -7.80
N GLU A 89 -11.70 6.52 -7.60
CA GLU A 89 -11.47 7.50 -8.65
C GLU A 89 -9.99 7.64 -8.99
N ASP A 90 -9.09 7.54 -8.01
CA ASP A 90 -7.65 7.57 -8.26
C ASP A 90 -7.16 6.32 -9.01
N ILE A 91 -7.64 5.13 -8.62
CA ILE A 91 -7.39 3.88 -9.36
C ILE A 91 -7.86 4.02 -10.81
N ARG A 92 -9.08 4.52 -11.02
CA ARG A 92 -9.63 4.72 -12.38
C ARG A 92 -8.83 5.73 -13.18
N ALA A 93 -8.39 6.83 -12.57
CA ALA A 93 -7.57 7.84 -13.22
C ALA A 93 -6.23 7.24 -13.67
N PHE A 94 -5.55 6.50 -12.78
CA PHE A 94 -4.31 5.80 -13.11
C PHE A 94 -4.49 4.86 -14.32
N PHE A 95 -5.49 3.97 -14.28
CA PHE A 95 -5.69 3.00 -15.37
C PHE A 95 -6.15 3.63 -16.69
N ARG A 96 -6.72 4.85 -16.68
CA ARG A 96 -7.03 5.58 -17.92
C ARG A 96 -5.78 6.13 -18.60
N GLU A 97 -4.75 6.48 -17.84
CA GLU A 97 -3.50 7.04 -18.37
C GLU A 97 -2.60 5.97 -19.00
N ILE A 98 -2.70 4.71 -18.56
CA ILE A 98 -1.83 3.60 -19.00
C ILE A 98 -2.51 2.61 -19.97
N ARG A 99 -3.74 2.92 -20.44
CA ARG A 99 -4.51 2.06 -21.35
C ARG A 99 -4.24 2.36 -22.82
#